data_AF-A0A0C9M8E1-F1
#
_entry.id   AF-A0A0C9M8E1-F1
#
_cell.length_a   1.000
_cell.length_b   1.000
_cell.length_c   1.000
_cell.angle_alpha   90.00
_cell.angle_beta   90.00
_cell.angle_gamma   90.00
#
_symmetry.space_group_name_H-M   'P 1'
#
loop_
_entity.id
_entity.type
_entity.pdbx_description
1 polymer ?
#
loop_
_entity_poly.entity_id
_entity_poly.type
_entity_poly.pdbx_seq_one_letter_code
_entity_poly.pdbx_strand_id
1 'polypeptide(L)'
;MTDDYTTKSTEAICQQGRSYWQLNQQHELHRESAFLQECLALGSLRGFKHFESFVRGREELVLCIYTNNYTPKPSVLMPKDVLSKYYPRNKLSQWQSPDSQSPLDEDFRQEENKIIFLVAGYAMYRCPYVWLRSHHEQLIRAQPGHVELDDNPLQLQKTNEWKISNVSLWEMVAEILLMTSNPRNPFQLDFDYIDKLPIEESILLTGSLLAFLENVWIQANPNIAFLDDLHAEIQVLQSKHIENMYAYNLKNKN
;
A
#
# COMPACT_ATOMS: atom_id res chain seq x y z
N MET A 1 -42.98 -33.04 36.07
CA MET A 1 -42.74 -31.58 35.96
C MET A 1 -41.22 -31.34 35.95
N THR A 2 -40.51 -31.79 34.90
CA THR A 2 -39.03 -31.74 34.87
C THR A 2 -38.44 -31.52 33.47
N ASP A 3 -39.25 -31.19 32.46
CA ASP A 3 -38.78 -31.12 31.06
C ASP A 3 -38.70 -29.69 30.49
N ASP A 4 -39.07 -28.67 31.27
CA ASP A 4 -39.21 -27.29 30.76
C ASP A 4 -37.95 -26.41 30.99
N TYR A 5 -37.05 -26.84 31.87
CA TYR A 5 -35.79 -26.13 32.16
C TYR A 5 -34.66 -26.48 31.18
N THR A 6 -34.65 -27.71 30.66
CA THR A 6 -33.61 -28.19 29.74
C THR A 6 -33.75 -27.55 28.37
N THR A 7 -34.98 -27.40 27.87
CA THR A 7 -35.28 -26.86 26.54
C THR A 7 -34.93 -25.38 26.41
N LYS A 8 -35.27 -24.57 27.44
CA LYS A 8 -34.92 -23.14 27.50
C LYS A 8 -33.40 -22.89 27.57
N SER A 9 -32.65 -23.80 28.20
CA SER A 9 -31.18 -23.75 28.25
C SER A 9 -30.56 -23.99 26.88
N THR A 10 -31.02 -25.02 26.15
CA THR A 10 -30.56 -25.29 24.78
C THR A 10 -30.90 -24.17 23.79
N GLU A 11 -32.09 -23.58 23.87
CA GLU A 11 -32.48 -22.46 23.01
C GLU A 11 -31.65 -21.21 23.30
N ALA A 12 -31.37 -20.91 24.58
CA ALA A 12 -30.51 -19.80 24.98
C ALA A 12 -29.06 -19.98 24.47
N ILE A 13 -28.49 -21.18 24.60
CA ILE A 13 -27.14 -21.50 24.07
C ILE A 13 -27.12 -21.37 22.54
N CYS A 14 -28.19 -21.79 21.85
CA CYS A 14 -28.29 -21.74 20.40
C CYS A 14 -28.52 -20.30 19.86
N GLN A 15 -29.21 -19.44 20.62
CA GLN A 15 -29.34 -18.01 20.33
C GLN A 15 -28.04 -17.25 20.60
N GLN A 16 -27.34 -17.59 21.69
CA GLN A 16 -26.05 -16.99 22.05
C GLN A 16 -24.96 -17.38 21.04
N GLY A 17 -24.97 -18.63 20.58
CA GLY A 17 -24.12 -19.09 19.46
C GLY A 17 -24.43 -18.33 18.16
N ARG A 18 -25.71 -18.16 17.79
CA ARG A 18 -26.10 -17.38 16.60
C ARG A 18 -25.67 -15.92 16.66
N SER A 19 -25.82 -15.27 17.82
CA SER A 19 -25.36 -13.90 18.06
C SER A 19 -23.83 -13.78 17.92
N TYR A 20 -23.08 -14.74 18.48
CA TYR A 20 -21.63 -14.79 18.34
C TYR A 20 -21.17 -14.93 16.88
N TRP A 21 -21.80 -15.82 16.11
CA TRP A 21 -21.48 -15.98 14.68
C TRP A 21 -21.79 -14.72 13.86
N GLN A 22 -22.90 -14.04 14.15
CA GLN A 22 -23.27 -12.79 13.48
C GLN A 22 -22.30 -11.65 13.80
N LEU A 23 -21.88 -11.53 15.06
CA LEU A 23 -20.91 -10.51 15.49
C LEU A 23 -19.53 -10.73 14.85
N ASN A 24 -19.05 -11.98 14.82
CA ASN A 24 -17.79 -12.30 14.15
C ASN A 24 -17.85 -12.02 12.64
N GLN A 25 -18.96 -12.35 11.99
CA GLN A 25 -19.15 -12.07 10.57
C GLN A 25 -19.15 -10.56 10.28
N GLN A 26 -19.79 -9.75 11.13
CA GLN A 26 -19.73 -8.30 10.99
C GLN A 26 -18.32 -7.77 11.20
N HIS A 27 -17.59 -8.26 12.19
CA HIS A 27 -16.22 -7.84 12.46
C HIS A 27 -15.28 -8.17 11.29
N GLU A 28 -15.40 -9.37 10.70
CA GLU A 28 -14.65 -9.77 9.50
C GLU A 28 -14.91 -8.83 8.31
N LEU A 29 -16.18 -8.49 8.05
CA LEU A 29 -16.56 -7.57 6.96
C LEU A 29 -16.03 -6.15 7.17
N HIS A 30 -16.04 -5.64 8.41
CA HIS A 30 -15.48 -4.31 8.70
C HIS A 30 -13.98 -4.26 8.46
N ARG A 31 -13.26 -5.33 8.84
CA ARG A 31 -11.82 -5.43 8.63
C ARG A 31 -11.43 -5.54 7.17
N GLU A 32 -12.17 -6.34 6.40
CA GLU A 32 -11.99 -6.43 4.95
C GLU A 32 -12.26 -5.06 4.29
N SER A 33 -13.37 -4.40 4.65
CA SER A 33 -13.66 -3.06 4.14
C SER A 33 -12.58 -2.04 4.50
N ALA A 34 -12.02 -2.10 5.70
CA ALA A 34 -10.92 -1.22 6.12
C ALA A 34 -9.65 -1.49 5.28
N PHE A 35 -9.30 -2.77 5.09
CA PHE A 35 -8.18 -3.17 4.25
C PHE A 35 -8.30 -2.67 2.81
N LEU A 36 -9.49 -2.76 2.21
CA LEU A 36 -9.73 -2.26 0.85
C LEU A 36 -9.59 -0.73 0.77
N GLN A 37 -10.01 0.00 1.81
CA GLN A 37 -9.78 1.44 1.90
C GLN A 37 -8.30 1.78 2.04
N GLU A 38 -7.55 1.01 2.82
CA GLU A 38 -6.09 1.17 2.92
C GLU A 38 -5.40 0.89 1.58
N CYS A 39 -5.85 -0.12 0.83
CA CYS A 39 -5.35 -0.41 -0.53
C CYS A 39 -5.60 0.77 -1.48
N LEU A 40 -6.80 1.34 -1.46
CA LEU A 40 -7.12 2.53 -2.27
C LEU A 40 -6.27 3.73 -1.87
N ALA A 41 -6.11 3.97 -0.57
CA ALA A 41 -5.30 5.07 -0.05
C ALA A 41 -3.84 4.92 -0.49
N LEU A 42 -3.18 3.80 -0.15
CA LEU A 42 -1.78 3.57 -0.49
C LEU A 42 -1.54 3.47 -2.00
N GLY A 43 -2.41 2.78 -2.74
CA GLY A 43 -2.30 2.63 -4.19
C GLY A 43 -2.54 3.93 -4.98
N SER A 44 -2.98 5.01 -4.32
CA SER A 44 -3.06 6.34 -4.92
C SER A 44 -1.83 7.22 -4.63
N LEU A 45 -0.96 6.80 -3.70
CA LEU A 45 0.23 7.54 -3.29
C LEU A 45 1.42 7.25 -4.21
N ARG A 46 2.32 8.21 -4.28
CA ARG A 46 3.60 8.14 -5.00
C ARG A 46 4.68 8.89 -4.22
N GLY A 47 5.92 8.81 -4.67
CA GLY A 47 7.04 9.54 -4.07
C GLY A 47 7.71 8.82 -2.92
N PHE A 48 7.52 7.50 -2.79
CA PHE A 48 8.35 6.66 -1.92
C PHE A 48 9.66 6.29 -2.62
N LYS A 49 10.74 6.22 -1.86
CA LYS A 49 12.09 5.96 -2.39
C LYS A 49 12.35 4.48 -2.67
N HIS A 50 11.67 3.59 -1.96
CA HIS A 50 11.92 2.15 -2.02
C HIS A 50 10.90 1.38 -2.85
N PHE A 51 9.73 1.97 -3.10
CA PHE A 51 8.67 1.30 -3.82
C PHE A 51 7.74 2.28 -4.52
N GLU A 52 6.90 1.74 -5.39
CA GLU A 52 5.64 2.34 -5.81
C GLU A 52 4.52 1.32 -5.66
N SER A 53 3.29 1.82 -5.59
CA SER A 53 2.12 0.97 -5.50
C SER A 53 0.98 1.56 -6.30
N PHE A 54 0.15 0.70 -6.86
CA PHE A 54 -1.06 1.11 -7.57
C PHE A 54 -2.16 0.06 -7.46
N VAL A 55 -3.39 0.51 -7.54
CA VAL A 55 -4.57 -0.36 -7.53
C VAL A 55 -4.72 -1.02 -8.90
N ARG A 56 -4.69 -2.36 -8.96
CA ARG A 56 -4.94 -3.13 -10.20
C ARG A 56 -6.42 -3.40 -10.39
N GLY A 57 -7.12 -3.68 -9.30
CA GLY A 57 -8.54 -4.03 -9.25
C GLY A 57 -9.17 -3.66 -7.92
N ARG A 58 -10.47 -3.92 -7.76
CA ARG A 58 -11.23 -3.52 -6.56
C ARG A 58 -10.66 -4.09 -5.26
N GLU A 59 -10.08 -5.28 -5.33
CA GLU A 59 -9.55 -6.03 -4.18
C GLU A 59 -8.04 -6.28 -4.30
N GLU A 60 -7.37 -5.60 -5.23
CA GLU A 60 -5.99 -5.89 -5.64
C GLU A 60 -5.13 -4.64 -5.67
N LEU A 61 -4.03 -4.69 -4.92
CA LEU A 61 -2.96 -3.70 -4.92
C LEU A 61 -1.68 -4.34 -5.46
N VAL A 62 -1.03 -3.67 -6.41
CA VAL A 62 0.31 -4.05 -6.86
C VAL A 62 1.33 -3.21 -6.10
N LEU A 63 2.37 -3.87 -5.59
CA LEU A 63 3.50 -3.28 -4.89
C LEU A 63 4.78 -3.59 -5.67
N CYS A 64 5.44 -2.56 -6.18
CA CYS A 64 6.68 -2.67 -6.95
C CYS A 64 7.84 -2.12 -6.11
N ILE A 65 8.79 -2.97 -5.75
CA ILE A 65 9.96 -2.60 -4.96
C ILE A 65 11.14 -2.38 -5.89
N TYR A 66 11.79 -1.23 -5.75
CA TYR A 66 12.93 -0.87 -6.57
C TYR A 66 14.18 -1.65 -6.16
N THR A 67 14.87 -2.24 -7.12
CA THR A 67 16.20 -2.82 -6.90
C THR A 67 17.28 -1.74 -6.99
N ASN A 68 18.45 -2.01 -6.40
CA ASN A 68 19.55 -1.04 -6.36
C ASN A 68 19.88 -0.49 -7.76
N ASN A 69 19.95 0.85 -7.87
CA ASN A 69 20.18 1.69 -9.06
C ASN A 69 18.95 2.15 -9.85
N TYR A 70 17.72 1.80 -9.44
CA TYR A 70 16.54 2.34 -10.11
C TYR A 70 16.15 3.72 -9.55
N THR A 71 16.16 4.74 -10.41
CA THR A 71 15.54 6.04 -10.12
C THR A 71 14.16 6.09 -10.78
N PRO A 72 13.07 6.20 -10.01
CA PRO A 72 11.73 6.27 -10.58
C PRO A 72 11.60 7.47 -11.52
N LYS A 73 11.01 7.22 -12.69
CA LYS A 73 10.70 8.29 -13.63
C LYS A 73 9.55 9.12 -13.05
N PRO A 74 9.66 10.45 -13.15
CA PRO A 74 8.68 11.31 -12.55
C PRO A 74 7.35 11.18 -13.34
N SER A 75 6.26 10.88 -12.64
CA SER A 75 4.96 10.58 -13.24
C SER A 75 3.88 11.49 -12.64
N VAL A 76 3.00 11.96 -13.51
CA VAL A 76 2.00 13.01 -13.20
C VAL A 76 0.61 12.41 -13.25
N LEU A 77 -0.26 12.86 -12.35
CA LEU A 77 -1.68 12.46 -12.37
C LEU A 77 -2.48 13.33 -13.33
N MET A 78 -2.04 14.58 -13.56
CA MET A 78 -2.74 15.47 -14.46
C MET A 78 -2.62 15.02 -15.92
N PRO A 79 -3.73 15.09 -16.69
CA PRO A 79 -3.69 14.88 -18.13
C PRO A 79 -2.66 15.80 -18.80
N LYS A 80 -2.01 15.30 -19.86
CA LYS A 80 -1.04 16.09 -20.63
C LYS A 80 -1.59 17.43 -21.08
N ASP A 81 -2.89 17.50 -21.41
CA ASP A 81 -3.56 18.73 -21.82
C ASP A 81 -3.63 19.77 -20.69
N VAL A 82 -3.83 19.33 -19.45
CA VAL A 82 -3.82 20.21 -18.27
C VAL A 82 -2.39 20.68 -18.02
N LEU A 83 -1.42 19.76 -18.02
CA LEU A 83 -0.01 20.09 -17.82
C LEU A 83 0.54 21.04 -18.89
N SER A 84 0.10 20.92 -20.14
CA SER A 84 0.55 21.78 -21.23
C SER A 84 0.21 23.26 -21.02
N LYS A 85 -0.81 23.56 -20.19
CA LYS A 85 -1.17 24.92 -19.79
C LYS A 85 -0.19 25.52 -18.78
N TYR A 86 0.45 24.67 -17.97
CA TYR A 86 1.32 25.09 -16.88
C TYR A 86 2.81 24.92 -17.19
N TYR A 87 3.15 24.06 -18.16
CA TYR A 87 4.54 23.70 -18.46
C TYR A 87 4.88 23.81 -19.95
N PRO A 88 6.06 24.35 -20.30
CA PRO A 88 6.54 24.35 -21.67
C PRO A 88 6.79 22.92 -22.17
N ARG A 89 6.59 22.69 -23.48
CA ARG A 89 6.63 21.37 -24.13
C ARG A 89 7.91 20.55 -23.82
N ASN A 90 9.06 21.20 -23.64
CA ASN A 90 10.33 20.53 -23.30
C ASN A 90 10.39 19.99 -21.86
N LYS A 91 9.62 20.58 -20.93
CA LYS A 91 9.46 20.03 -19.57
C LYS A 91 8.45 18.89 -19.57
N LEU A 92 7.43 18.94 -20.44
CA LEU A 92 6.41 17.90 -20.52
C LEU A 92 6.97 16.54 -20.95
N SER A 93 8.02 16.50 -21.78
CA SER A 93 8.67 15.25 -22.19
C SER A 93 9.38 14.51 -21.05
N GLN A 94 9.65 15.18 -19.92
CA GLN A 94 10.19 14.53 -18.72
C GLN A 94 9.15 13.66 -18.00
N TRP A 95 7.85 13.92 -18.23
CA TRP A 95 6.76 13.32 -17.50
C TRP A 95 6.09 12.19 -18.27
N GLN A 96 5.95 11.05 -17.62
CA GLN A 96 5.13 9.96 -18.12
C GLN A 96 3.70 10.11 -17.61
N SER A 97 2.73 9.95 -18.51
CA SER A 97 1.35 9.73 -18.09
C SER A 97 1.23 8.28 -17.66
N PRO A 98 0.45 7.98 -16.59
CA PRO A 98 0.13 6.60 -16.26
C PRO A 98 -0.54 5.97 -17.47
N ASP A 99 0.00 4.85 -17.94
CA ASP A 99 -0.62 4.07 -19.01
C ASP A 99 -2.01 3.63 -18.53
N SER A 100 -3.02 3.83 -19.38
CA SER A 100 -4.44 3.71 -19.03
C SER A 100 -4.91 2.25 -18.87
N GLN A 101 -3.98 1.30 -18.70
CA GLN A 101 -4.28 -0.11 -18.60
C GLN A 101 -3.67 -0.65 -17.30
N SER A 102 -4.50 -1.29 -16.46
CA SER A 102 -3.99 -2.14 -15.38
C SER A 102 -3.08 -3.18 -16.04
N PRO A 103 -1.77 -3.17 -15.76
CA PRO A 103 -0.83 -4.06 -16.43
C PRO A 103 -1.21 -5.51 -16.16
N LEU A 104 -1.00 -6.37 -17.16
CA LEU A 104 -1.12 -7.81 -17.02
C LEU A 104 0.13 -8.37 -16.36
N ASP A 105 0.04 -9.61 -15.86
CA ASP A 105 1.20 -10.25 -15.21
C ASP A 105 2.40 -10.43 -16.15
N GLU A 106 2.17 -10.49 -17.45
CA GLU A 106 3.23 -10.53 -18.47
C GLU A 106 4.00 -9.22 -18.59
N ASP A 107 3.36 -8.07 -18.30
CA ASP A 107 4.02 -6.76 -18.32
C ASP A 107 5.04 -6.66 -17.17
N PHE A 108 4.74 -7.30 -16.04
CA PHE A 108 5.61 -7.34 -14.85
C PHE A 108 6.87 -8.18 -15.04
N ARG A 109 6.86 -9.14 -15.97
CA ARG A 109 8.02 -10.02 -16.23
C ARG A 109 9.16 -9.29 -16.93
N GLN A 110 8.86 -8.18 -17.60
CA GLN A 110 9.84 -7.38 -18.35
C GLN A 110 10.55 -6.34 -17.46
N GLU A 111 10.12 -6.17 -16.22
CA GLU A 111 10.67 -5.17 -15.30
C GLU A 111 11.88 -5.71 -14.51
N GLU A 112 13.06 -5.70 -15.14
CA GLU A 112 14.31 -6.21 -14.54
C GLU A 112 14.77 -5.44 -13.27
N ASN A 113 14.29 -4.20 -13.10
CA ASN A 113 14.70 -3.32 -12.00
C ASN A 113 13.69 -3.28 -10.83
N LYS A 114 12.66 -4.14 -10.85
CA LYS A 114 11.62 -4.14 -9.82
C LYS A 114 11.20 -5.54 -9.40
N ILE A 115 11.03 -5.72 -8.10
CA ILE A 115 10.39 -6.91 -7.53
C ILE A 115 8.92 -6.59 -7.28
N ILE A 116 8.03 -7.35 -7.92
CA ILE A 116 6.61 -7.01 -8.02
C ILE A 116 5.80 -8.02 -7.22
N PHE A 117 4.97 -7.50 -6.33
CA PHE A 117 4.08 -8.26 -5.47
C PHE A 117 2.63 -7.86 -5.77
N LEU A 118 1.73 -8.84 -5.76
CA LEU A 118 0.29 -8.62 -5.75
C LEU A 118 -0.22 -8.85 -4.34
N VAL A 119 -0.78 -7.82 -3.71
CA VAL A 119 -1.50 -7.91 -2.45
C VAL A 119 -2.98 -7.94 -2.77
N ALA A 120 -3.69 -9.01 -2.44
CA ALA A 120 -5.12 -9.12 -2.70
C ALA A 120 -5.92 -9.50 -1.45
N GLY A 121 -7.06 -8.85 -1.27
CA GLY A 121 -7.99 -9.08 -0.16
C GLY A 121 -9.34 -9.59 -0.64
N TYR A 122 -9.36 -10.74 -1.33
CA TYR A 122 -10.62 -11.28 -1.83
C TYR A 122 -11.52 -11.78 -0.69
N ALA A 123 -12.79 -11.38 -0.71
CA ALA A 123 -13.81 -11.74 0.28
C ALA A 123 -13.88 -13.25 0.58
N MET A 124 -13.67 -14.10 -0.45
CA MET A 124 -13.74 -15.56 -0.31
C MET A 124 -12.70 -16.12 0.67
N TYR A 125 -11.56 -15.46 0.81
CA TYR A 125 -10.46 -15.88 1.66
C TYR A 125 -10.53 -15.32 3.07
N ARG A 126 -11.29 -14.22 3.26
CA ARG A 126 -11.43 -13.49 4.54
C ARG A 126 -10.09 -13.06 5.16
N CYS A 127 -9.06 -12.97 4.32
CA CYS A 127 -7.70 -12.66 4.70
C CYS A 127 -6.98 -12.13 3.45
N PRO A 128 -6.19 -11.06 3.59
CA PRO A 128 -5.31 -10.65 2.51
C PRO A 128 -4.19 -11.68 2.33
N TYR A 129 -3.79 -11.85 1.07
CA TYR A 129 -2.69 -12.69 0.64
C TYR A 129 -1.78 -11.90 -0.28
N VAL A 130 -0.52 -12.31 -0.33
CA VAL A 130 0.50 -11.65 -1.13
C VAL A 130 1.14 -12.66 -2.05
N TRP A 131 1.25 -12.36 -3.33
CA TRP A 131 1.92 -13.22 -4.31
C TRP A 131 3.10 -12.49 -4.93
N LEU A 132 4.16 -13.22 -5.23
CA LEU A 132 5.25 -12.74 -6.06
C LEU A 132 4.85 -12.83 -7.54
N ARG A 133 4.97 -11.73 -8.29
CA ARG A 133 4.57 -11.63 -9.70
C ARG A 133 5.76 -11.46 -10.66
N SER A 134 6.86 -10.86 -10.21
CA SER A 134 8.11 -10.81 -10.99
C SER A 134 9.19 -11.71 -10.40
N HIS A 135 10.18 -12.11 -11.22
CA HIS A 135 11.35 -12.89 -10.81
C HIS A 135 11.06 -14.25 -10.12
N HIS A 136 9.86 -14.81 -10.30
CA HIS A 136 9.41 -16.09 -9.71
C HIS A 136 10.38 -17.25 -10.00
N GLU A 137 10.96 -17.28 -11.21
CA GLU A 137 11.97 -18.28 -11.60
C GLU A 137 13.28 -18.21 -10.81
N GLN A 138 13.71 -17.02 -10.38
CA GLN A 138 15.00 -16.83 -9.69
C GLN A 138 14.91 -17.20 -8.21
N LEU A 139 13.77 -16.93 -7.56
CA LEU A 139 13.54 -17.33 -6.17
C LEU A 139 13.31 -18.84 -6.03
N ILE A 140 12.67 -19.48 -7.03
CA ILE A 140 12.41 -20.94 -7.05
C ILE A 140 13.68 -21.74 -7.30
N ARG A 141 14.59 -21.28 -8.18
CA ARG A 141 15.89 -21.96 -8.39
C ARG A 141 16.77 -22.00 -7.13
N ALA A 142 16.55 -21.11 -6.18
CA ALA A 142 17.29 -21.08 -4.91
C ALA A 142 16.77 -22.10 -3.87
N GLN A 143 15.61 -22.73 -4.09
CA GLN A 143 15.03 -23.70 -3.15
C GLN A 143 14.98 -25.12 -3.77
N PRO A 144 15.78 -26.09 -3.28
CA PRO A 144 15.79 -27.43 -3.85
C PRO A 144 14.46 -28.14 -3.57
N GLY A 145 13.73 -28.47 -4.64
CA GLY A 145 12.55 -29.35 -4.58
C GLY A 145 11.18 -28.72 -4.89
N HIS A 146 11.10 -27.43 -5.23
CA HIS A 146 9.83 -26.79 -5.60
C HIS A 146 9.58 -26.87 -7.12
N VAL A 147 8.38 -27.35 -7.48
CA VAL A 147 7.87 -27.44 -8.85
C VAL A 147 7.59 -26.03 -9.38
N GLU A 148 7.95 -25.76 -10.63
CA GLU A 148 7.89 -24.47 -11.36
C GLU A 148 6.50 -23.79 -11.46
N LEU A 149 5.47 -24.29 -10.77
CA LEU A 149 4.06 -23.96 -11.02
C LEU A 149 3.27 -23.48 -9.80
N ASP A 150 3.87 -23.40 -8.61
CA ASP A 150 3.09 -23.01 -7.43
C ASP A 150 2.88 -21.49 -7.37
N ASP A 151 1.69 -21.05 -7.81
CA ASP A 151 1.11 -19.72 -7.56
C ASP A 151 0.64 -19.59 -6.10
N ASN A 152 1.50 -20.03 -5.17
CA ASN A 152 1.21 -20.01 -3.76
C ASN A 152 1.45 -18.61 -3.19
N PRO A 153 0.56 -18.11 -2.33
CA PRO A 153 0.81 -16.86 -1.63
C PRO A 153 2.01 -17.01 -0.68
N LEU A 154 2.77 -15.93 -0.58
CA LEU A 154 3.83 -15.74 0.40
C LEU A 154 3.27 -15.89 1.81
N GLN A 155 4.02 -16.59 2.65
CA GLN A 155 3.70 -16.79 4.05
C GLN A 155 4.32 -15.67 4.87
N LEU A 156 3.65 -14.53 4.92
CA LEU A 156 4.06 -13.39 5.73
C LEU A 156 3.59 -13.59 7.19
N GLN A 157 4.38 -13.09 8.13
CA GLN A 157 3.98 -13.03 9.53
C GLN A 157 2.68 -12.25 9.68
N LYS A 158 2.56 -11.11 8.99
CA LYS A 158 1.39 -10.24 9.07
C LYS A 158 0.13 -10.82 8.43
N THR A 159 0.27 -11.65 7.39
CA THR A 159 -0.89 -12.40 6.86
C THR A 159 -1.34 -13.50 7.83
N ASN A 160 -0.40 -14.15 8.53
CA ASN A 160 -0.71 -15.18 9.53
C ASN A 160 -1.35 -14.58 10.80
N GLU A 161 -0.90 -13.39 11.22
CA GLU A 161 -1.45 -12.65 12.35
C GLU A 161 -2.83 -12.03 12.05
N TRP A 162 -3.24 -11.96 10.78
CA TRP A 162 -4.48 -11.30 10.37
C TRP A 162 -5.68 -11.76 11.19
N LYS A 163 -5.91 -13.07 11.37
CA LYS A 163 -7.12 -13.53 12.08
C LYS A 163 -7.12 -13.23 13.59
N ILE A 164 -5.95 -13.03 14.17
CA ILE A 164 -5.77 -12.91 15.63
C ILE A 164 -5.41 -11.50 16.08
N SER A 165 -5.00 -10.63 15.17
CA SER A 165 -4.56 -9.27 15.46
C SER A 165 -5.11 -8.28 14.44
N ASN A 166 -5.22 -7.01 14.84
CA ASN A 166 -5.64 -5.95 13.94
C ASN A 166 -4.45 -5.50 13.09
N VAL A 167 -4.17 -6.26 12.05
CA VAL A 167 -3.07 -6.00 11.13
C VAL A 167 -3.50 -4.98 10.09
N SER A 168 -2.69 -3.95 9.86
CA SER A 168 -2.90 -2.97 8.78
C SER A 168 -2.02 -3.29 7.55
N LEU A 169 -2.46 -2.82 6.38
CA LEU A 169 -1.76 -3.00 5.10
C LEU A 169 -0.31 -2.51 5.16
N TRP A 170 -0.06 -1.37 5.82
CA TRP A 170 1.28 -0.81 5.93
C TRP A 170 2.24 -1.77 6.65
N GLU A 171 1.76 -2.59 7.59
CA GLU A 171 2.61 -3.59 8.26
C GLU A 171 3.05 -4.68 7.28
N MET A 172 2.15 -5.13 6.40
CA MET A 172 2.49 -6.10 5.35
C MET A 172 3.50 -5.50 4.37
N VAL A 173 3.30 -4.24 3.97
CA VAL A 173 4.21 -3.52 3.08
C VAL A 173 5.58 -3.35 3.72
N ALA A 174 5.64 -2.97 5.00
CA ALA A 174 6.89 -2.84 5.75
C ALA A 174 7.61 -4.19 5.87
N GLU A 175 6.89 -5.28 6.19
CA GLU A 175 7.45 -6.63 6.24
C GLU A 175 8.07 -7.03 4.89
N ILE A 176 7.35 -6.81 3.80
CA ILE A 176 7.83 -7.11 2.44
C ILE A 176 9.09 -6.29 2.12
N LEU A 177 9.11 -4.99 2.43
CA LEU A 177 10.26 -4.12 2.17
C LEU A 177 11.49 -4.52 2.99
N LEU A 178 11.29 -4.83 4.26
CA LEU A 178 12.37 -5.27 5.15
C LEU A 178 12.97 -6.62 4.70
N MET A 179 12.13 -7.53 4.19
CA MET A 179 12.58 -8.81 3.64
C MET A 179 13.34 -8.68 2.31
N THR A 180 13.00 -7.69 1.48
CA THR A 180 13.50 -7.60 0.09
C THR A 180 14.71 -6.69 -0.07
N SER A 181 14.67 -5.49 0.48
CA SER A 181 15.74 -4.49 0.36
C SER A 181 16.28 -4.01 1.71
N ASN A 182 15.64 -4.40 2.82
CA ASN A 182 16.00 -4.05 4.20
C ASN A 182 16.35 -2.56 4.39
N PRO A 183 15.48 -1.63 3.98
CA PRO A 183 15.73 -0.21 4.14
C PRO A 183 15.67 0.19 5.61
N ARG A 184 16.42 1.22 5.99
CA ARG A 184 16.37 1.77 7.35
C ARG A 184 14.99 2.35 7.68
N ASN A 185 14.34 3.02 6.73
CA ASN A 185 12.96 3.45 6.81
C ASN A 185 12.19 2.95 5.57
N PRO A 186 11.27 1.98 5.71
CA PRO A 186 10.49 1.46 4.59
C PRO A 186 9.68 2.52 3.85
N PHE A 187 9.23 3.57 4.55
CA PHE A 187 8.40 4.64 4.01
C PHE A 187 9.17 5.93 3.72
N GLN A 188 10.49 5.82 3.53
CA GLN A 188 11.31 6.97 3.13
C GLN A 188 10.78 7.61 1.85
N LEU A 189 10.75 8.95 1.83
CA LEU A 189 10.27 9.72 0.69
C LEU A 189 11.40 10.09 -0.27
N ASP A 190 11.03 10.26 -1.52
CA ASP A 190 11.87 10.85 -2.55
C ASP A 190 11.51 12.34 -2.69
N PHE A 191 12.18 13.18 -1.91
CA PHE A 191 11.99 14.63 -1.99
C PHE A 191 12.45 15.20 -3.34
N ASP A 192 13.44 14.60 -4.01
CA ASP A 192 13.86 15.02 -5.34
C ASP A 192 12.76 14.79 -6.38
N TYR A 193 11.96 13.73 -6.21
CA TYR A 193 10.75 13.49 -7.00
C TYR A 193 9.68 14.53 -6.69
N ILE A 194 9.39 14.77 -5.41
CA ILE A 194 8.34 15.72 -4.96
C ILE A 194 8.64 17.14 -5.44
N ASP A 195 9.91 17.53 -5.43
CA ASP A 195 10.39 18.86 -5.82
C ASP A 195 10.28 19.13 -7.32
N LYS A 196 10.28 18.07 -8.13
CA LYS A 196 10.09 18.18 -9.58
C LYS A 196 8.62 18.39 -9.94
N LEU A 197 7.69 17.97 -9.09
CA LEU A 197 6.26 18.00 -9.41
C LEU A 197 5.74 19.42 -9.61
N PRO A 198 4.66 19.56 -10.42
CA PRO A 198 3.88 20.77 -10.42
C PRO A 198 3.43 21.20 -9.04
N ILE A 199 3.39 22.50 -8.75
CA ILE A 199 3.07 22.99 -7.40
C ILE A 199 1.69 22.52 -6.95
N GLU A 200 0.73 22.48 -7.86
CA GLU A 200 -0.63 22.00 -7.63
C GLU A 200 -0.64 20.51 -7.23
N GLU A 201 0.11 19.68 -7.96
CA GLU A 201 0.23 18.25 -7.65
C GLU A 201 1.06 18.02 -6.37
N SER A 202 2.10 18.81 -6.16
CA SER A 202 2.97 18.72 -5.00
C SER A 202 2.21 19.01 -3.71
N ILE A 203 1.30 20.00 -3.70
CA ILE A 203 0.42 20.27 -2.54
C ILE A 203 -0.49 19.08 -2.25
N LEU A 204 -1.16 18.55 -3.27
CA LEU A 204 -2.08 17.41 -3.11
C LEU A 204 -1.30 16.19 -2.60
N LEU A 205 -0.18 15.86 -3.24
CA LEU A 205 0.63 14.71 -2.87
C LEU A 205 1.20 14.83 -1.47
N THR A 206 1.81 15.97 -1.12
CA THR A 206 2.39 16.18 0.22
C THR A 206 1.31 16.10 1.31
N GLY A 207 0.10 16.61 1.07
CA GLY A 207 -1.02 16.47 2.01
C GLY A 207 -1.47 15.02 2.18
N SER A 208 -1.60 14.26 1.09
CA SER A 208 -1.97 12.84 1.14
C SER A 208 -0.89 11.96 1.77
N LEU A 209 0.39 12.23 1.49
CA LEU A 209 1.52 11.55 2.12
C LEU A 209 1.57 11.82 3.63
N LEU A 210 1.34 13.07 4.06
CA LEU A 210 1.28 13.40 5.49
C LEU A 210 0.19 12.60 6.20
N ALA A 211 -1.02 12.60 5.65
CA ALA A 211 -2.14 11.86 6.24
C ALA A 211 -1.83 10.35 6.36
N PHE A 212 -1.15 9.77 5.37
CA PHE A 212 -0.72 8.37 5.43
C PHE A 212 0.37 8.13 6.47
N LEU A 213 1.47 8.90 6.44
CA LEU A 213 2.62 8.68 7.32
C LEU A 213 2.28 8.96 8.79
N GLU A 214 1.46 9.97 9.06
CA GLU A 214 0.95 10.26 10.41
C GLU A 214 0.09 9.10 10.93
N ASN A 215 -0.76 8.51 10.07
CA ASN A 215 -1.53 7.34 10.43
C ASN A 215 -0.64 6.12 10.73
N VAL A 216 0.41 5.89 9.92
CA VAL A 216 1.41 4.85 10.22
C VAL A 216 2.08 5.11 11.56
N TRP A 217 2.52 6.34 11.83
CA TRP A 217 3.17 6.71 13.08
C TRP A 217 2.27 6.53 14.31
N ILE A 218 0.97 6.87 14.20
CA ILE A 218 -0.01 6.69 15.27
C ILE A 218 -0.31 5.21 15.56
N GLN A 219 -0.40 4.39 14.51
CA GLN A 219 -0.73 2.96 14.63
C GLN A 219 0.47 2.09 15.00
N ALA A 220 1.68 2.53 14.66
CA ALA A 220 2.90 1.77 14.85
C ALA A 220 3.17 1.47 16.34
N ASN A 221 3.73 0.28 16.59
CA ASN A 221 4.26 -0.04 17.92
C ASN A 221 5.48 0.88 18.19
N PRO A 222 5.58 1.51 19.38
CA PRO A 222 6.70 2.37 19.76
C PRO A 222 8.09 1.74 19.61
N ASN A 223 8.19 0.41 19.63
CA ASN A 223 9.45 -0.32 19.55
C ASN A 223 9.90 -0.66 18.11
N ILE A 224 9.19 -0.17 17.08
CA ILE A 224 9.59 -0.40 15.69
C ILE A 224 10.85 0.41 15.37
N ALA A 225 11.86 -0.25 14.79
CA ALA A 225 13.19 0.32 14.58
C ALA A 225 13.24 1.60 13.72
N PHE A 226 12.29 1.76 12.80
CA PHE A 226 12.26 2.90 11.87
C PHE A 226 11.39 4.07 12.33
N LEU A 227 10.78 4.00 13.54
CA LEU A 227 9.79 4.98 13.97
C LEU A 227 10.37 6.40 14.12
N ASP A 228 11.59 6.51 14.63
CA ASP A 228 12.29 7.80 14.77
C ASP A 228 12.60 8.42 13.40
N ASP A 229 13.06 7.61 12.46
CA ASP A 229 13.36 8.05 11.09
C ASP A 229 12.07 8.44 10.34
N LEU A 230 10.97 7.70 10.55
CA LEU A 230 9.64 8.04 10.02
C LEU A 230 9.16 9.39 10.57
N HIS A 231 9.29 9.62 11.87
CA HIS A 231 8.90 10.88 12.49
C HIS A 231 9.73 12.06 11.97
N ALA A 232 11.04 11.89 11.80
CA ALA A 232 11.89 12.89 11.17
C ALA A 232 11.44 13.20 9.73
N GLU A 233 11.08 12.16 8.96
CA GLU A 233 10.58 12.33 7.59
C GLU A 233 9.27 13.13 7.54
N ILE A 234 8.35 12.87 8.48
CA ILE A 234 7.09 13.62 8.63
C ILE A 234 7.37 15.11 8.87
N GLN A 235 8.33 15.45 9.74
CA GLN A 235 8.66 16.85 10.04
C GLN A 235 9.18 17.61 8.82
N VAL A 236 10.00 16.95 8.00
CA VAL A 236 10.50 17.53 6.74
C VAL A 236 9.34 17.71 5.76
N LEU A 237 8.48 16.70 5.62
CA LEU A 237 7.32 16.76 4.73
C LEU A 237 6.31 17.85 5.15
N GLN A 238 6.07 18.03 6.45
CA GLN A 238 5.19 19.09 6.97
C GLN A 238 5.71 20.48 6.59
N SER A 239 7.02 20.70 6.78
CA SER A 239 7.67 21.96 6.39
C SER A 239 7.51 22.21 4.89
N LYS A 240 7.76 21.17 4.07
CA LYS A 240 7.60 21.23 2.61
C LYS A 240 6.16 21.53 2.18
N HIS A 241 5.17 20.90 2.80
CA HIS A 241 3.75 21.13 2.49
C HIS A 241 3.37 22.60 2.72
N ILE A 242 3.82 23.18 3.83
CA ILE A 242 3.60 24.59 4.16
C ILE A 242 4.27 25.50 3.13
N GLU A 243 5.53 25.24 2.78
CA GLU A 243 6.25 25.99 1.74
C GLU A 243 5.51 25.95 0.40
N ASN A 244 5.05 24.76 -0.01
CA ASN A 244 4.29 24.58 -1.24
C ASN A 244 2.99 25.38 -1.23
N MET A 245 2.24 25.34 -0.11
CA MET A 245 1.02 26.12 0.07
C MET A 245 1.27 27.63 -0.04
N TYR A 246 2.36 28.14 0.53
CA TYR A 246 2.74 29.55 0.38
C TYR A 246 3.10 29.90 -1.08
N ALA A 247 3.89 29.06 -1.74
CA ALA A 247 4.30 29.27 -3.13
C ALA A 247 3.08 29.31 -4.09
N TYR A 248 2.11 28.41 -3.89
CA TYR A 248 0.87 28.41 -4.67
C TYR A 248 0.03 29.66 -4.45
N ASN A 249 -0.11 30.12 -3.21
CA ASN A 249 -0.83 31.35 -2.91
C ASN A 249 -0.17 32.59 -3.53
N LEU A 250 1.16 32.63 -3.61
CA LEU A 250 1.87 33.73 -4.26
C LEU A 250 1.69 33.73 -5.78
N LYS A 251 1.72 32.53 -6.40
CA LYS A 251 1.49 32.35 -7.84
C LYS A 251 0.12 32.85 -8.29
N ASN A 252 -0.93 32.65 -7.49
CA ASN A 252 -2.30 33.03 -7.83
C ASN A 252 -2.66 34.49 -7.52
N LYS A 253 -1.76 35.26 -6.89
CA LYS A 253 -1.96 36.69 -6.63
C LYS A 253 -1.44 37.60 -7.75
N ASN A 254 -0.64 37.06 -8.66
CA ASN A 254 -0.05 37.76 -9.81
C ASN A 254 -0.69 37.29 -11.11
#